data_AF-Z4WWT3-F1
#
_entry.id   AF-Z4WWT3-F1
#
_cell.length_a   1.000
_cell.length_b   1.000
_cell.length_c   1.000
_cell.angle_alpha   90.00
_cell.angle_beta   90.00
_cell.angle_gamma   90.00
#
_symmetry.space_group_name_H-M   'P 1'
#
loop_
_entity.id
_entity.type
_entity.pdbx_description
1 polymer ?
#
loop_
_entity_poly.entity_id
_entity_poly.type
_entity_poly.pdbx_seq_one_letter_code
_entity_poly.pdbx_strand_id
1 'polypeptide(L)'
;MSKREVTRILGNPSYRRLAADGSEDWEYRRTNIVGETSVVVVTFYEDRVVRTDSYSSEDWERRRSDPSYPQYPSYPRYPNYPSQPRYDEHEQNESFEDFLRAVERQTFTKDKILFIRDAARRNVFTVAQAARLLNQFTWDKEKLQVLEAVGPRLRDGHNAYKLIEYFTFSDAKDKARRILGLSR
;
A
#
# COMPACT_ATOMS: atom_id res chain seq x y z
N MET A 1 15.49 17.47 12.42
CA MET A 1 14.81 16.16 12.34
C MET A 1 15.42 15.38 11.18
N SER A 2 15.77 14.11 11.39
CA SER A 2 16.42 13.23 10.40
C SER A 2 15.42 12.42 9.57
N LYS A 3 15.84 11.87 8.43
CA LYS A 3 14.98 11.00 7.61
C LYS A 3 14.43 9.81 8.41
N ARG A 4 15.24 9.25 9.32
CA ARG A 4 14.82 8.15 10.21
C ARG A 4 13.73 8.57 11.19
N GLU A 5 13.80 9.79 11.71
CA GLU A 5 12.77 10.34 12.61
C GLU A 5 11.48 10.66 11.85
N VAL A 6 11.58 11.26 10.67
CA VAL A 6 10.41 11.51 9.82
C VAL A 6 9.74 10.20 9.43
N THR A 7 10.52 9.15 9.10
CA THR A 7 9.99 7.81 8.80
C THR A 7 9.24 7.21 10.00
N ARG A 8 9.71 7.47 11.23
CA ARG A 8 9.03 6.99 12.44
C ARG A 8 7.69 7.68 12.68
N ILE A 9 7.58 8.95 12.32
CA ILE A 9 6.39 9.79 12.56
C ILE A 9 5.38 9.64 11.42
N LEU A 10 5.84 9.76 10.17
CA LEU A 10 4.99 9.81 8.98
C LEU A 10 4.91 8.48 8.22
N GLY A 11 5.75 7.50 8.57
CA GLY A 11 5.87 6.24 7.84
C GLY A 11 6.77 6.39 6.62
N ASN A 12 6.63 5.48 5.67
CA ASN A 12 7.33 5.61 4.39
C ASN A 12 6.62 6.66 3.52
N PRO A 13 7.37 7.53 2.82
CA PRO A 13 6.78 8.46 1.88
C PRO A 13 6.19 7.73 0.68
N SER A 14 5.14 8.31 0.12
CA SER A 14 4.50 7.89 -1.12
C SER A 14 5.42 8.13 -2.33
N TYR A 15 6.18 9.23 -2.32
CA TYR A 15 7.17 9.54 -3.37
C TYR A 15 8.46 10.09 -2.77
N ARG A 16 9.58 9.83 -3.43
CA ARG A 16 10.88 10.42 -3.11
C ARG A 16 11.50 10.97 -4.39
N ARG A 17 12.12 12.14 -4.29
CA ARG A 17 12.87 12.76 -5.38
C ARG A 17 14.21 13.24 -4.83
N LEU A 18 15.30 12.85 -5.48
CA LEU A 18 16.63 13.37 -5.20
C LEU A 18 16.97 14.40 -6.28
N ALA A 19 17.29 15.62 -5.86
CA ALA A 19 17.76 16.67 -6.74
C ALA A 19 19.29 16.61 -6.90
N ALA A 20 19.79 17.21 -7.98
CA ALA A 20 21.21 17.20 -8.31
C ALA A 20 22.08 17.96 -7.30
N ASP A 21 21.49 18.87 -6.51
CA ASP A 21 22.15 19.60 -5.43
C ASP A 21 22.28 18.77 -4.12
N GLY A 22 21.75 17.55 -4.09
CA GLY A 22 21.75 16.68 -2.92
C GLY A 22 20.54 16.86 -2.00
N SER A 23 19.59 17.73 -2.33
CA SER A 23 18.32 17.82 -1.62
C SER A 23 17.37 16.66 -1.98
N GLU A 24 16.55 16.23 -1.03
CA GLU A 24 15.56 15.18 -1.24
C GLU A 24 14.16 15.63 -0.85
N ASP A 25 13.20 15.56 -1.76
CA ASP A 25 11.78 15.77 -1.45
C ASP A 25 11.09 14.43 -1.20
N TRP A 26 10.41 14.31 -0.07
CA TRP A 26 9.60 13.15 0.32
C TRP A 26 8.14 13.57 0.42
N GLU A 27 7.29 13.01 -0.44
CA GLU A 27 5.85 13.29 -0.46
C GLU A 27 5.08 12.19 0.27
N TYR A 28 4.08 12.57 1.06
CA TYR A 28 3.18 11.69 1.79
C TYR A 28 1.75 12.03 1.41
N ARG A 29 1.05 11.09 0.80
CA ARG A 29 -0.36 11.23 0.47
C ARG A 29 -1.21 10.44 1.46
N ARG A 30 -2.14 11.12 2.13
CA ARG A 30 -3.06 10.50 3.09
C ARG A 30 -4.49 10.88 2.76
N THR A 31 -5.32 9.88 2.50
CA THR A 31 -6.76 10.05 2.26
C THR A 31 -7.52 9.72 3.53
N ASN A 32 -8.37 10.63 3.99
CA ASN A 32 -9.22 10.40 5.16
C ASN A 32 -10.45 9.55 4.79
N ILE A 33 -11.24 9.19 5.81
CA ILE A 33 -12.43 8.34 5.67
C ILE A 33 -13.55 8.98 4.83
N VAL A 34 -13.50 10.29 4.60
CA VAL A 34 -14.48 11.06 3.81
C VAL A 34 -14.00 11.22 2.35
N GLY A 35 -12.84 10.66 2.01
CA GLY A 35 -12.26 10.71 0.67
C GLY A 35 -11.37 11.94 0.40
N GLU A 36 -11.21 12.84 1.37
CA GLU A 36 -10.34 14.00 1.21
C GLU A 36 -8.89 13.56 1.32
N THR A 37 -8.11 13.92 0.32
CA THR A 37 -6.68 13.60 0.30
C THR A 37 -5.86 14.82 0.70
N SER A 38 -4.94 14.60 1.63
CA SER A 38 -3.91 15.55 2.05
C SER A 38 -2.55 15.09 1.53
N VAL A 39 -1.72 16.05 1.14
CA VAL A 39 -0.36 15.82 0.64
C VAL A 39 0.61 16.61 1.50
N VAL A 40 1.56 15.91 2.14
CA VAL A 40 2.65 16.53 2.91
C VAL A 40 3.94 16.32 2.15
N VAL A 41 4.70 17.38 1.89
CA VAL A 41 6.02 17.30 1.25
C VAL A 41 7.07 17.72 2.26
N VAL A 42 8.08 16.89 2.46
CA VAL A 42 9.22 17.12 3.36
C VAL A 42 10.49 17.17 2.53
N THR A 43 11.16 18.31 2.47
CA THR A 43 12.47 18.46 1.83
C THR A 43 13.58 18.22 2.84
N PHE A 44 14.57 17.44 2.46
CA PHE A 44 15.79 17.17 3.20
C PHE A 44 17.00 17.75 2.47
N TYR A 45 18.01 18.14 3.23
CA TYR A 45 19.36 18.42 2.75
C TYR A 45 20.35 17.89 3.80
N GLU A 46 21.37 17.15 3.38
CA GLU A 46 22.34 16.52 4.31
C GLU A 46 21.68 15.75 5.48
N ASP A 47 20.67 14.94 5.17
CA ASP A 47 19.87 14.14 6.13
C ASP A 47 19.08 14.96 7.18
N ARG A 48 18.85 16.25 6.95
CA ARG A 48 18.04 17.11 7.82
C ARG A 48 16.85 17.68 7.08
N VAL A 49 15.69 17.71 7.73
CA VAL A 49 14.51 18.43 7.21
C VAL A 49 14.84 19.91 7.11
N VAL A 50 14.70 20.47 5.90
CA VAL A 50 14.88 21.89 5.60
C VAL A 50 13.57 22.58 5.21
N ARG A 51 12.55 21.81 4.79
CA ARG A 51 11.21 22.35 4.47
C ARG A 51 10.13 21.31 4.70
N THR A 52 8.96 21.77 5.15
CA THR A 52 7.76 20.95 5.26
C THR A 52 6.56 21.76 4.77
N ASP A 53 5.86 21.24 3.78
CA ASP A 53 4.63 21.82 3.25
C ASP A 53 3.46 20.83 3.37
N SER A 54 2.24 21.34 3.56
CA SER A 54 1.03 20.52 3.61
C SER A 54 -0.05 21.14 2.72
N TYR A 55 -0.70 20.30 1.93
CA TYR A 55 -1.65 20.67 0.89
C TYR A 55 -2.91 19.82 0.97
N SER A 56 -4.03 20.38 0.52
CA SER A 56 -5.17 19.57 0.06
C SER A 56 -4.84 18.94 -1.30
N SER A 57 -5.56 17.88 -1.71
CA SER A 57 -5.36 17.25 -3.03
C SER A 57 -5.55 18.25 -4.17
N GLU A 58 -6.55 19.11 -4.05
CA GLU A 58 -6.90 20.08 -5.08
C GLU A 58 -5.82 21.17 -5.19
N ASP A 59 -5.31 21.67 -4.05
CA ASP A 59 -4.20 22.63 -4.04
C ASP A 59 -2.91 22.02 -4.59
N TRP A 60 -2.66 20.74 -4.29
CA TRP A 60 -1.52 20.00 -4.81
C TRP A 60 -1.58 19.85 -6.34
N GLU A 61 -2.75 19.48 -6.86
CA GLU A 61 -2.98 19.32 -8.29
C GLU A 61 -2.91 20.65 -9.04
N ARG A 62 -3.47 21.72 -8.46
CA ARG A 62 -3.37 23.08 -9.00
C ARG A 62 -1.92 23.55 -9.04
N ARG A 63 -1.14 23.36 -7.95
CA ARG A 63 0.28 23.75 -7.91
C ARG A 63 1.15 22.97 -8.89
N ARG A 64 0.88 21.68 -9.08
CA ARG A 64 1.57 20.88 -10.10
C ARG A 64 1.24 21.31 -11.53
N SER A 65 0.11 22.00 -11.70
CA SER A 65 -0.38 22.52 -12.97
C SER A 65 -0.10 24.02 -13.16
N ASP A 66 0.40 24.73 -12.13
CA ASP A 66 0.65 26.16 -12.14
C ASP A 66 2.03 26.47 -12.78
N PRO A 67 2.09 27.22 -13.89
CA PRO A 67 3.33 27.59 -14.55
C PRO A 67 4.22 28.58 -13.76
N SER A 68 3.70 29.23 -12.71
CA SER A 68 4.36 30.33 -11.99
C SER A 68 5.28 29.88 -10.85
N TYR A 69 5.33 28.58 -10.54
CA TYR A 69 6.37 28.03 -9.67
C TYR A 69 7.72 27.99 -10.41
N PRO A 70 8.87 28.33 -9.77
CA PRO A 70 10.16 28.38 -10.44
C PRO A 70 10.42 27.08 -11.21
N GLN A 71 10.41 27.21 -12.54
CA GLN A 71 10.72 26.14 -13.47
C GLN A 71 12.18 25.78 -13.30
N TYR A 72 12.44 24.61 -12.72
CA TYR A 72 13.77 24.02 -12.71
C TYR A 72 14.21 23.77 -14.16
N PRO A 73 15.51 23.93 -14.47
CA PRO A 73 16.01 23.82 -15.84
C PRO A 73 15.55 22.52 -16.52
N SER A 74 14.96 22.69 -17.69
CA SER A 74 14.69 21.62 -18.66
C SER A 74 15.96 20.82 -18.89
N TYR A 75 15.95 19.53 -18.52
CA TYR A 75 17.02 18.60 -18.85
C TYR A 75 17.25 18.54 -20.38
N PRO A 76 18.48 18.29 -20.83
CA PRO A 76 18.74 17.83 -22.19
C PRO A 76 17.88 16.58 -22.47
N ARG A 77 17.31 16.47 -23.69
CA ARG A 77 16.62 15.25 -24.15
C ARG A 77 17.60 14.07 -24.11
N TYR A 78 17.59 13.32 -23.03
CA TYR A 78 18.20 12.00 -22.96
C TYR A 78 17.35 11.00 -23.77
N PRO A 79 17.96 9.97 -24.36
CA PRO A 79 17.24 8.90 -25.04
C PRO A 79 16.20 8.31 -24.10
N ASN A 80 15.00 8.12 -24.64
CA ASN A 80 13.79 7.61 -24.01
C ASN A 80 14.07 6.51 -22.96
N TYR A 81 14.19 6.90 -21.68
CA TYR A 81 14.18 5.95 -20.56
C TYR A 81 12.72 5.80 -20.09
N PRO A 82 12.23 4.56 -19.90
CA PRO A 82 10.84 4.29 -19.63
C PRO A 82 10.40 5.00 -18.34
N SER A 83 9.29 5.73 -18.45
CA SER A 83 8.51 6.25 -17.34
C SER A 83 8.44 5.22 -16.21
N GLN A 84 8.90 5.55 -15.01
CA GLN A 84 8.53 4.75 -13.84
C GLN A 84 7.00 4.77 -13.76
N PRO A 85 6.33 3.61 -13.78
CA PRO A 85 4.89 3.57 -13.95
C PRO A 85 4.23 4.36 -12.82
N ARG A 86 3.17 5.09 -13.16
CA ARG A 86 2.01 5.04 -12.26
C ARG A 86 1.82 3.54 -12.05
N TYR A 87 1.93 3.02 -10.83
CA TYR A 87 1.51 1.64 -10.58
C TYR A 87 0.01 1.63 -10.83
N ASP A 88 -0.33 1.50 -12.11
CA ASP A 88 -1.68 1.48 -12.62
C ASP A 88 -2.36 0.36 -11.84
N GLU A 89 -3.61 0.57 -11.47
CA GLU A 89 -4.42 -0.47 -10.84
C GLU A 89 -4.39 -1.76 -11.69
N HIS A 90 -4.17 -1.61 -13.01
CA HIS A 90 -3.81 -2.66 -13.94
C HIS A 90 -2.51 -3.40 -13.59
N GLU A 91 -1.37 -2.72 -13.39
CA GLU A 91 -0.10 -3.36 -13.02
C GLU A 91 -0.14 -4.02 -11.63
N GLN A 92 -0.87 -3.43 -10.66
CA GLN A 92 -1.08 -4.05 -9.33
C GLN A 92 -1.98 -5.29 -9.41
N ASN A 93 -3.01 -5.24 -10.26
CA ASN A 93 -3.85 -6.41 -10.53
C ASN A 93 -3.05 -7.51 -11.23
N GLU A 94 -2.26 -7.18 -12.26
CA GLU A 94 -1.38 -8.15 -12.93
C GLU A 94 -0.35 -8.76 -11.96
N SER A 95 0.28 -7.94 -11.10
CA SER A 95 1.19 -8.41 -10.06
C SER A 95 0.49 -9.32 -9.04
N PHE A 96 -0.77 -9.03 -8.68
CA PHE A 96 -1.56 -9.90 -7.82
C PHE A 96 -1.97 -11.19 -8.52
N GLU A 97 -2.33 -11.15 -9.81
CA GLU A 97 -2.65 -12.35 -10.59
C GLU A 97 -1.44 -13.29 -10.68
N ASP A 98 -0.25 -12.75 -10.92
CA ASP A 98 1.00 -13.52 -10.95
C ASP A 98 1.27 -14.18 -9.60
N PHE A 99 1.08 -13.42 -8.51
CA PHE A 99 1.19 -13.93 -7.15
C PHE A 99 0.15 -15.03 -6.86
N LEU A 100 -1.10 -14.85 -7.25
CA LEU A 100 -2.16 -15.83 -7.06
C LEU A 100 -1.87 -17.12 -7.82
N ARG A 101 -1.39 -17.03 -9.07
CA ARG A 101 -0.95 -18.21 -9.83
C ARG A 101 0.24 -18.90 -9.16
N ALA A 102 1.17 -18.16 -8.56
CA ALA A 102 2.29 -18.73 -7.80
C ALA A 102 1.83 -19.45 -6.53
N VAL A 103 0.78 -18.96 -5.86
CA VAL A 103 0.10 -19.65 -4.75
C VAL A 103 -0.58 -20.93 -5.25
N GLU A 104 -1.31 -20.86 -6.36
CA GLU A 104 -2.02 -22.00 -6.94
C GLU A 104 -1.09 -23.16 -7.32
N ARG A 105 0.10 -22.83 -7.81
CA ARG A 105 1.17 -23.79 -8.20
C ARG A 105 1.81 -24.54 -7.04
N GLN A 106 1.66 -24.07 -5.80
CA GLN A 106 2.20 -24.81 -4.65
C GLN A 106 1.42 -26.13 -4.49
N THR A 107 2.14 -27.22 -4.30
CA THR A 107 1.55 -28.57 -4.19
C THR A 107 0.91 -28.82 -2.83
N PHE A 108 1.53 -28.33 -1.75
CA PHE A 108 1.05 -28.56 -0.40
C PHE A 108 0.35 -27.33 0.19
N THR A 109 -0.78 -27.57 0.87
CA THR A 109 -1.58 -26.53 1.52
C THR A 109 -0.76 -25.70 2.52
N LYS A 110 0.15 -26.33 3.26
CA LYS A 110 1.02 -25.63 4.22
C LYS A 110 1.98 -24.66 3.52
N ASP A 111 2.49 -25.03 2.35
CA ASP A 111 3.41 -24.20 1.58
C ASP A 111 2.68 -23.00 0.97
N LYS A 112 1.42 -23.20 0.51
CA LYS A 112 0.53 -22.08 0.12
C LYS A 112 0.41 -21.05 1.24
N ILE A 113 0.08 -21.51 2.44
CA ILE A 113 -0.14 -20.63 3.61
C ILE A 113 1.15 -19.92 4.00
N LEU A 114 2.29 -20.62 4.02
CA LEU A 114 3.60 -20.01 4.31
C LEU A 114 3.97 -18.95 3.28
N PHE A 115 3.79 -19.25 1.99
CA PHE A 115 4.07 -18.32 0.90
C PHE A 115 3.21 -17.05 1.00
N ILE A 116 1.91 -17.20 1.28
CA ILE A 116 1.01 -16.06 1.51
C ILE A 116 1.45 -15.25 2.74
N ARG A 117 1.80 -15.93 3.84
CA ARG A 117 2.25 -15.26 5.07
C ARG A 117 3.52 -14.43 4.84
N ASP A 118 4.47 -14.97 4.10
CA ASP A 118 5.72 -14.27 3.79
C ASP A 118 5.49 -13.06 2.88
N ALA A 119 4.61 -13.19 1.89
CA ALA A 119 4.18 -12.06 1.07
C ALA A 119 3.48 -10.97 1.90
N ALA A 120 2.62 -11.35 2.84
CA ALA A 120 1.87 -10.42 3.68
C ALA A 120 2.74 -9.59 4.64
N ARG A 121 3.98 -10.01 4.92
CA ARG A 121 4.90 -9.22 5.75
C ARG A 121 5.31 -7.89 5.11
N ARG A 122 5.32 -7.83 3.78
CA ARG A 122 5.85 -6.70 3.00
C ARG A 122 4.82 -6.05 2.09
N ASN A 123 3.67 -6.67 1.91
CA ASN A 123 2.62 -6.23 1.00
C ASN A 123 1.31 -5.93 1.74
N VAL A 124 0.48 -5.11 1.11
CA VAL A 124 -0.90 -4.85 1.51
C VAL A 124 -1.84 -5.48 0.50
N PHE A 125 -3.04 -5.86 0.94
CA PHE A 125 -4.05 -6.48 0.09
C PHE A 125 -5.35 -5.70 0.14
N THR A 126 -6.11 -5.69 -0.94
CA THR A 126 -7.53 -5.30 -0.86
C THR A 126 -8.36 -6.42 -0.26
N VAL A 127 -9.55 -6.12 0.25
CA VAL A 127 -10.53 -7.11 0.71
C VAL A 127 -10.89 -8.07 -0.42
N ALA A 128 -11.00 -7.59 -1.66
CA ALA A 128 -11.25 -8.44 -2.82
C ALA A 128 -10.09 -9.42 -3.09
N GLN A 129 -8.84 -8.96 -2.98
CA GLN A 129 -7.66 -9.82 -3.10
C GLN A 129 -7.58 -10.84 -1.96
N ALA A 130 -7.82 -10.42 -0.72
CA ALA A 130 -7.88 -11.32 0.43
C ALA A 130 -8.96 -12.40 0.26
N ALA A 131 -10.15 -12.04 -0.20
CA ALA A 131 -11.22 -12.98 -0.52
C ALA A 131 -10.78 -14.05 -1.54
N ARG A 132 -10.07 -13.65 -2.59
CA ARG A 132 -9.52 -14.59 -3.59
C ARG A 132 -8.48 -15.52 -3.00
N LEU A 133 -7.66 -15.05 -2.07
CA LEU A 133 -6.72 -15.91 -1.33
C LEU A 133 -7.44 -16.90 -0.42
N LEU A 134 -8.50 -16.48 0.28
CA LEU A 134 -9.31 -17.39 1.10
C LEU A 134 -9.98 -18.49 0.27
N ASN A 135 -10.44 -18.15 -0.94
CA ASN A 135 -11.04 -19.11 -1.88
C ASN A 135 -10.07 -20.19 -2.39
N GLN A 136 -8.76 -20.04 -2.17
CA GLN A 136 -7.78 -21.08 -2.49
C GLN A 136 -7.83 -22.27 -1.50
N PHE A 137 -8.64 -22.15 -0.44
CA PHE A 137 -8.75 -23.14 0.61
C PHE A 137 -10.21 -23.57 0.78
N THR A 138 -10.44 -24.87 0.90
CA THR A 138 -11.79 -25.42 1.14
C THR A 138 -12.21 -25.25 2.60
N TRP A 139 -11.28 -25.48 3.52
CA TRP A 139 -11.54 -25.63 4.94
C TRP A 139 -11.31 -24.32 5.71
N ASP A 140 -12.20 -24.05 6.67
CA ASP A 140 -12.17 -22.81 7.47
C ASP A 140 -10.90 -22.66 8.30
N LYS A 141 -10.28 -23.77 8.72
CA LYS A 141 -9.04 -23.74 9.52
C LYS A 141 -7.91 -23.06 8.75
N GLU A 142 -7.73 -23.44 7.49
CA GLU A 142 -6.71 -22.91 6.59
C GLU A 142 -7.02 -21.46 6.20
N LYS A 143 -8.30 -21.17 5.91
CA LYS A 143 -8.77 -19.79 5.66
C LYS A 143 -8.45 -18.86 6.84
N LEU A 144 -8.62 -19.33 8.08
CA LEU A 144 -8.29 -18.55 9.28
C LEU A 144 -6.79 -18.26 9.36
N GLN A 145 -5.93 -19.24 9.06
CA GLN A 145 -4.47 -19.04 9.06
C GLN A 145 -4.02 -18.01 8.02
N VAL A 146 -4.68 -17.99 6.86
CA VAL A 146 -4.44 -16.96 5.84
C VAL A 146 -4.96 -15.60 6.33
N LEU A 147 -6.16 -15.55 6.89
CA LEU A 147 -6.76 -14.33 7.39
C LEU A 147 -5.93 -13.68 8.52
N GLU A 148 -5.32 -14.47 9.40
CA GLU A 148 -4.39 -14.00 10.42
C GLU A 148 -3.19 -13.24 9.82
N ALA A 149 -2.71 -13.67 8.64
CA ALA A 149 -1.60 -13.02 7.96
C ALA A 149 -2.03 -11.76 7.20
N VAL A 150 -3.14 -11.82 6.47
CA VAL A 150 -3.55 -10.73 5.55
C VAL A 150 -4.47 -9.70 6.19
N GLY A 151 -5.25 -10.09 7.20
CA GLY A 151 -6.25 -9.25 7.87
C GLY A 151 -5.70 -7.93 8.42
N PRO A 152 -4.57 -7.94 9.15
CA PRO A 152 -3.94 -6.70 9.64
C PRO A 152 -3.35 -5.80 8.55
N ARG A 153 -3.29 -6.26 7.30
CA ARG A 153 -2.64 -5.58 6.16
C ARG A 153 -3.64 -5.25 5.03
N LEU A 154 -4.91 -5.12 5.37
CA LEU A 154 -5.97 -4.76 4.42
C LEU A 154 -5.95 -3.25 4.12
N ARG A 155 -5.87 -2.90 2.83
CA ARG A 155 -5.87 -1.52 2.32
C ARG A 155 -7.23 -0.84 2.52
N ASP A 156 -8.33 -1.58 2.34
CA ASP A 156 -9.72 -1.15 2.48
C ASP A 156 -10.41 -1.87 3.65
N GLY A 157 -9.78 -1.84 4.83
CA GLY A 157 -10.25 -2.55 6.03
C GLY A 157 -11.70 -2.22 6.47
N HIS A 158 -12.28 -1.10 6.03
CA HIS A 158 -13.70 -0.79 6.26
C HIS A 158 -14.65 -1.81 5.62
N ASN A 159 -14.22 -2.51 4.57
CA ASN A 159 -14.95 -3.60 3.92
C ASN A 159 -14.65 -4.99 4.50
N ALA A 160 -13.79 -5.09 5.53
CA ALA A 160 -13.28 -6.38 6.00
C ALA A 160 -14.38 -7.33 6.50
N TYR A 161 -15.53 -6.80 6.95
CA TYR A 161 -16.70 -7.59 7.35
C TYR A 161 -17.18 -8.57 6.26
N LYS A 162 -16.96 -8.24 4.97
CA LYS A 162 -17.30 -9.11 3.83
C LYS A 162 -16.52 -10.42 3.84
N LEU A 163 -15.31 -10.44 4.42
CA LEU A 163 -14.50 -11.66 4.52
C LEU A 163 -15.11 -12.71 5.46
N ILE A 164 -16.02 -12.32 6.36
CA ILE A 164 -16.70 -13.24 7.28
C ILE A 164 -17.58 -14.23 6.51
N GLU A 165 -18.13 -13.82 5.37
CA GLU A 165 -19.02 -14.67 4.54
C GLU A 165 -18.29 -15.86 3.91
N TYR A 166 -16.96 -15.83 3.86
CA TYR A 166 -16.12 -16.90 3.30
C TYR A 166 -15.91 -18.06 4.26
N PHE A 167 -16.36 -17.94 5.52
CA PHE A 167 -16.31 -19.00 6.52
C PHE A 167 -17.65 -19.71 6.63
N THR A 168 -17.63 -21.02 6.79
CA THR A 168 -18.85 -21.84 6.88
C THR A 168 -19.36 -21.90 8.32
N PHE A 169 -18.48 -22.19 9.28
CA PHE A 169 -18.87 -22.45 10.67
C PHE A 169 -18.95 -21.18 11.51
N SER A 170 -19.90 -21.12 12.45
CA SER A 170 -20.10 -19.99 13.38
C SER A 170 -18.81 -19.64 14.13
N ASP A 171 -18.13 -20.65 14.67
CA ASP A 171 -16.90 -20.47 15.44
C ASP A 171 -15.78 -19.89 14.59
N ALA A 172 -15.74 -20.24 13.31
CA ALA A 172 -14.77 -19.69 12.36
C ALA A 172 -15.11 -18.24 12.02
N LYS A 173 -16.39 -17.90 11.84
CA LYS A 173 -16.84 -16.51 11.66
C LYS A 173 -16.49 -15.64 12.87
N ASP A 174 -16.63 -16.17 14.08
CA ASP A 174 -16.29 -15.43 15.31
C ASP A 174 -14.79 -15.26 15.50
N LYS A 175 -13.98 -16.25 15.10
CA LYS A 175 -12.52 -16.10 15.02
C LYS A 175 -12.12 -15.06 13.98
N ALA A 176 -12.74 -15.09 12.80
CA ALA A 176 -12.51 -14.11 11.74
C ALA A 176 -12.84 -12.68 12.20
N ARG A 177 -13.97 -12.49 12.89
CA ARG A 177 -14.34 -11.20 13.51
C ARG A 177 -13.28 -10.69 14.48
N ARG A 178 -12.74 -11.56 15.33
CA ARG A 178 -11.66 -11.21 16.26
C ARG A 178 -10.38 -10.79 15.54
N ILE A 179 -9.96 -11.55 14.52
CA ILE A 179 -8.77 -11.23 13.71
C ILE A 179 -8.92 -9.86 13.03
N LEU A 180 -10.14 -9.54 12.57
CA LEU A 180 -10.44 -8.28 11.87
C LEU A 180 -10.74 -7.10 12.82
N GLY A 181 -10.69 -7.30 14.14
CA GLY A 181 -11.00 -6.26 15.12
C GLY A 181 -12.48 -5.83 15.13
N LEU A 182 -13.38 -6.72 14.69
CA LEU A 182 -14.83 -6.46 14.59
C LEU A 182 -15.62 -6.98 15.80
N SER A 183 -14.96 -7.69 16.73
CA SER A 183 -15.54 -8.12 18.00
C SER A 183 -15.41 -7.02 19.05
N ARG A 184 -16.51 -6.70 19.76
CA ARG A 184 -16.49 -5.89 20.98
C ARG A 184 -15.93 -6.66 22.16
#